data_AF-A0A7W8U6T4-F1
#
_entry.id   AF-A0A7W8U6T4-F1
#
_cell.length_a   1.000
_cell.length_b   1.000
_cell.length_c   1.000
_cell.angle_alpha   90.00
_cell.angle_beta   90.00
_cell.angle_gamma   90.00
#
_symmetry.space_group_name_H-M   'P 1'
#
loop_
_entity.id
_entity.type
_entity.pdbx_description
1 polymer ?
#
loop_
_entity_poly.entity_id
_entity_poly.type
_entity_poly.pdbx_seq_one_letter_code
_entity_poly.pdbx_strand_id
1 'polypeptide(L)'
;MLKLVFTGVWVCAVTLGSVYFSIQHASAPVESDAEADRRALQQYVPGELITVPVITDGAVQGYFLTKLSFAVDKNKIKHLDVPLKETVTNALFDILVGKKLINVADSTSFDLAQFKTAVKDGLNKDMRDEVIFDVLVEQLEYLSKADVARIAKGASQPQQQPVAIVDKNGETAHDEIPEAERRAAAAAQ
;
A
#
# COMPACT_ATOMS: atom_id res chain seq x y z
N MET A 1 -64.13 -13.05 15.15
CA MET A 1 -63.08 -13.73 15.94
C MET A 1 -61.97 -14.33 15.07
N LEU A 2 -62.26 -15.02 13.96
CA LEU A 2 -61.24 -15.71 13.15
C LEU A 2 -60.22 -14.79 12.44
N LYS A 3 -60.60 -13.55 12.09
CA LYS A 3 -59.71 -12.58 11.41
C LYS A 3 -58.50 -12.17 12.28
N LEU A 4 -58.66 -12.13 13.60
CA LEU A 4 -57.59 -11.80 14.56
C LEU A 4 -56.56 -12.93 14.70
N VAL A 5 -57.00 -14.18 14.61
CA VAL A 5 -56.12 -15.36 14.66
C VAL A 5 -55.24 -15.39 13.41
N PHE A 6 -55.80 -15.12 12.23
CA PHE A 6 -55.02 -15.05 10.98
C PHE A 6 -53.98 -13.94 10.99
N THR A 7 -54.28 -12.77 11.55
CA THR A 7 -53.29 -11.70 11.67
C THR A 7 -52.16 -12.05 12.64
N GLY A 8 -52.44 -12.75 13.75
CA GLY A 8 -51.41 -13.22 14.67
C GLY A 8 -50.47 -14.24 14.04
N VAL A 9 -51.03 -15.24 13.35
CA VAL A 9 -50.25 -16.26 12.64
C VAL A 9 -49.39 -15.63 11.53
N TRP A 10 -49.94 -14.66 10.79
CA TRP A 10 -49.20 -13.93 9.77
C TRP A 10 -47.99 -13.19 10.35
N VAL A 11 -48.16 -12.46 11.45
CA VAL A 11 -47.06 -11.74 12.10
C VAL A 11 -45.98 -12.71 12.56
N CYS A 12 -46.35 -13.84 13.18
CA CYS A 12 -45.38 -14.87 13.57
C CYS A 12 -44.59 -15.42 12.38
N ALA A 13 -45.25 -15.67 11.24
CA ALA A 13 -44.59 -16.15 10.03
C ALA A 13 -43.58 -15.12 9.47
N VAL A 14 -43.94 -13.84 9.46
CA VAL A 14 -43.04 -12.76 9.02
C VAL A 14 -41.83 -12.62 9.95
N THR A 15 -42.04 -12.67 11.27
CA THR A 15 -40.93 -12.59 12.24
C THR A 15 -39.99 -13.79 12.12
N LEU A 16 -40.51 -15.01 12.04
CA LEU A 16 -39.70 -16.22 11.86
C LEU A 16 -38.95 -16.20 10.52
N GLY A 17 -39.60 -15.79 9.44
CA GLY A 17 -38.97 -15.66 8.13
C GLY A 17 -37.86 -14.60 8.12
N SER A 18 -38.08 -13.46 8.78
CA SER A 18 -37.08 -12.40 8.91
C SER A 18 -35.87 -12.84 9.74
N VAL A 19 -36.08 -13.52 10.87
CA VAL A 19 -34.99 -14.06 11.71
C VAL A 19 -34.23 -15.15 10.96
N TYR A 20 -34.92 -16.08 10.28
CA TYR A 20 -34.28 -17.13 9.49
C TYR A 20 -33.45 -16.56 8.35
N PHE A 21 -34.00 -15.62 7.59
CA PHE A 21 -33.29 -14.96 6.49
C PHE A 21 -32.09 -14.15 7.00
N SER A 22 -32.26 -13.46 8.14
CA SER A 22 -31.18 -12.75 8.82
C SER A 22 -30.06 -13.70 9.23
N ILE A 23 -30.36 -14.83 9.88
CA ILE A 23 -29.34 -15.84 10.24
C ILE A 23 -28.66 -16.42 8.99
N GLN A 24 -29.42 -16.73 7.94
CA GLN A 24 -28.88 -17.30 6.71
C GLN A 24 -27.94 -16.34 5.97
N HIS A 25 -28.22 -15.03 5.97
CA HIS A 25 -27.37 -14.01 5.34
C HIS A 25 -26.28 -13.45 6.27
N ALA A 26 -26.49 -13.48 7.59
CA ALA A 26 -25.53 -12.99 8.58
C ALA A 26 -24.57 -14.08 9.08
N SER A 27 -24.75 -15.33 8.69
CA SER A 27 -23.78 -16.38 8.96
C SER A 27 -22.50 -16.08 8.19
N ALA A 28 -21.48 -15.63 8.90
CA ALA A 28 -20.13 -15.59 8.39
C ALA A 28 -19.76 -16.99 7.84
N PRO A 29 -19.02 -17.08 6.72
CA PRO A 29 -18.56 -18.37 6.21
C PRO A 29 -17.92 -19.15 7.36
N VAL A 30 -18.37 -20.40 7.58
CA VAL A 30 -17.72 -21.30 8.53
C VAL A 30 -16.30 -21.50 8.00
N GLU A 31 -15.31 -20.94 8.69
CA GLU A 31 -13.91 -21.11 8.32
C GLU A 31 -13.60 -22.60 8.32
N SER A 32 -13.02 -23.07 7.22
CA SER A 32 -12.51 -24.43 7.17
C SER A 32 -11.34 -24.59 8.15
N ASP A 33 -11.13 -25.80 8.68
CA ASP A 33 -9.98 -26.09 9.56
C ASP A 33 -8.65 -25.65 8.91
N ALA A 34 -8.55 -25.77 7.58
CA ALA A 34 -7.40 -25.31 6.80
C ALA A 34 -7.22 -23.79 6.82
N GLU A 35 -8.30 -23.01 6.77
CA GLU A 35 -8.25 -21.54 6.86
C GLU A 35 -7.89 -21.08 8.28
N ALA A 36 -8.39 -21.78 9.30
CA ALA A 36 -8.06 -21.53 10.69
C ALA A 36 -6.57 -21.78 10.97
N ASP A 37 -6.03 -22.89 10.47
CA ASP A 37 -4.60 -23.21 10.55
C ASP A 37 -3.76 -22.16 9.80
N ARG A 38 -4.20 -21.75 8.60
CA ARG A 38 -3.50 -20.70 7.83
C ARG A 38 -3.44 -19.39 8.59
N ARG A 39 -4.56 -18.94 9.20
CA ARG A 39 -4.58 -17.73 10.04
C ARG A 39 -3.66 -17.86 11.25
N ALA A 40 -3.60 -19.03 11.89
CA ALA A 40 -2.73 -19.25 13.04
C ALA A 40 -1.23 -19.14 12.69
N LEU A 41 -0.86 -19.48 11.46
CA LEU A 41 0.52 -19.38 10.94
C LEU A 41 0.84 -18.02 10.33
N GLN A 42 -0.17 -17.21 10.04
CA GLN A 42 -0.02 -15.94 9.34
C GLN A 42 0.75 -14.91 10.19
N GLN A 43 1.82 -14.38 9.60
CA GLN A 43 2.55 -13.21 10.09
C GLN A 43 2.53 -12.13 9.01
N TYR A 44 2.29 -10.87 9.41
CA TYR A 44 2.40 -9.75 8.50
C TYR A 44 3.84 -9.23 8.48
N VAL A 45 4.40 -9.10 7.28
CA VAL A 45 5.73 -8.54 7.05
C VAL A 45 5.59 -7.33 6.13
N PRO A 46 5.90 -6.11 6.62
CA PRO A 46 5.95 -4.95 5.75
C PRO A 46 7.12 -5.09 4.79
N GLY A 47 6.92 -4.75 3.52
CA GLY A 47 8.01 -4.63 2.56
C GLY A 47 8.53 -3.21 2.49
N GLU A 48 9.45 -3.03 1.56
CA GLU A 48 10.13 -1.77 1.32
C GLU A 48 9.60 -1.11 0.04
N LEU A 49 9.87 0.19 -0.10
CA LEU A 49 9.59 0.90 -1.34
C LEU A 49 10.60 0.46 -2.40
N ILE A 50 10.09 -0.11 -3.48
CA ILE A 50 10.88 -0.60 -4.61
C ILE A 50 10.52 0.21 -5.85
N THR A 51 11.56 0.61 -6.58
CA THR A 51 11.43 1.33 -7.85
C THR A 51 11.89 0.43 -8.98
N VAL A 52 10.97 0.12 -9.90
CA VAL A 52 11.24 -0.76 -11.05
C VAL A 52 11.08 0.04 -12.34
N PRO A 53 12.08 0.05 -13.24
CA PRO A 53 11.95 0.74 -14.53
C PRO A 53 10.95 0.01 -15.42
N VAL A 54 10.09 0.76 -16.11
CA VAL A 54 9.20 0.22 -17.15
C VAL A 54 9.86 0.44 -18.50
N ILE A 55 10.21 -0.68 -19.18
CA ILE A 55 10.98 -0.67 -20.44
C ILE A 55 10.10 -1.14 -21.59
N THR A 56 9.96 -0.29 -22.60
CA THR A 56 9.24 -0.61 -23.86
C THR A 56 10.12 -0.19 -25.03
N ASP A 57 10.19 -1.03 -26.07
CA ASP A 57 10.98 -0.78 -27.29
C ASP A 57 12.46 -0.41 -27.03
N GLY A 58 13.05 -0.99 -25.98
CA GLY A 58 14.46 -0.76 -25.60
C GLY A 58 14.71 0.57 -24.87
N ALA A 59 13.66 1.33 -24.53
CA ALA A 59 13.78 2.58 -23.80
C ALA A 59 13.00 2.56 -22.47
N VAL A 60 13.52 3.28 -21.47
CA VAL A 60 12.82 3.50 -20.20
C VAL A 60 11.72 4.53 -20.42
N GLN A 61 10.48 4.10 -20.25
CA GLN A 61 9.28 4.93 -20.44
C GLN A 61 8.82 5.60 -19.14
N GLY A 62 9.20 5.02 -18.00
CA GLY A 62 8.85 5.51 -16.68
C GLY A 62 9.35 4.58 -15.59
N TYR A 63 8.95 4.87 -14.36
CA TYR A 63 9.27 4.10 -13.18
C TYR A 63 7.99 3.72 -12.44
N PHE A 64 7.91 2.46 -12.08
CA PHE A 64 6.88 1.93 -11.19
C PHE A 64 7.41 1.93 -9.76
N LEU A 65 6.73 2.64 -8.88
CA LEU A 65 7.06 2.76 -7.47
C LEU A 65 6.02 1.98 -6.70
N THR A 66 6.46 0.98 -5.95
CA THR A 66 5.54 0.17 -5.16
C THR A 66 6.10 -0.19 -3.81
N LYS A 67 5.23 -0.19 -2.82
CA LYS A 67 5.50 -0.75 -1.50
C LYS A 67 4.48 -1.84 -1.26
N LEU A 68 4.97 -3.07 -1.18
CA LEU A 68 4.16 -4.26 -0.95
C LEU A 68 4.39 -4.77 0.46
N SER A 69 3.39 -5.42 1.01
CA SER A 69 3.48 -6.12 2.28
C SER A 69 2.82 -7.47 2.17
N PHE A 70 3.21 -8.40 3.04
CA PHE A 70 2.96 -9.80 2.81
C PHE A 70 2.38 -10.44 4.07
N ALA A 71 1.30 -11.19 3.89
CA ALA A 71 0.90 -12.21 4.84
C ALA A 71 1.71 -13.47 4.52
N VAL A 72 2.52 -13.94 5.46
CA VAL A 72 3.45 -15.05 5.25
C VAL A 72 3.27 -16.14 6.30
N ASP A 73 3.72 -17.35 5.99
CA ASP A 73 3.91 -18.40 6.97
C ASP A 73 5.11 -18.06 7.88
N LYS A 74 4.82 -17.81 9.16
CA LYS A 74 5.82 -17.42 10.18
C LYS A 74 6.89 -18.48 10.45
N ASN A 75 6.62 -19.75 10.15
CA ASN A 75 7.58 -20.83 10.32
C ASN A 75 8.50 -20.92 9.12
N LYS A 76 7.94 -20.81 7.91
CA LYS A 76 8.72 -20.91 6.66
C LYS A 76 9.60 -19.68 6.42
N ILE A 77 9.11 -18.48 6.75
CA ILE A 77 9.84 -17.24 6.48
C ILE A 77 11.22 -17.18 7.16
N LYS A 78 11.37 -17.86 8.32
CA LYS A 78 12.61 -17.90 9.10
C LYS A 78 13.70 -18.78 8.49
N HIS A 79 13.32 -19.65 7.55
CA HIS A 79 14.19 -20.63 6.92
C HIS A 79 14.48 -20.32 5.46
N LEU A 80 14.16 -19.11 4.99
CA LEU A 80 14.55 -18.70 3.65
C LEU A 80 16.07 -18.54 3.54
N ASP A 81 16.62 -19.14 2.49
CA ASP A 81 18.03 -18.96 2.11
C ASP A 81 18.32 -17.53 1.64
N VAL A 82 17.35 -16.92 0.94
CA VAL A 82 17.45 -15.55 0.40
C VAL A 82 16.47 -14.65 1.15
N PRO A 83 16.91 -13.47 1.65
CA PRO A 83 16.00 -12.54 2.32
C PRO A 83 14.79 -12.19 1.46
N LEU A 84 13.60 -12.16 2.07
CA LEU A 84 12.33 -11.89 1.38
C LEU A 84 12.40 -10.67 0.46
N LYS A 85 13.06 -9.60 0.90
CA LYS A 85 13.25 -8.36 0.13
C LYS A 85 13.89 -8.60 -1.23
N GLU A 86 14.95 -9.39 -1.29
CA GLU A 86 15.68 -9.64 -2.54
C GLU A 86 14.84 -10.49 -3.48
N THR A 87 14.12 -11.48 -2.95
CA THR A 87 13.19 -12.32 -3.71
C THR A 87 12.02 -11.50 -4.27
N VAL A 88 11.45 -10.60 -3.46
CA VAL A 88 10.40 -9.66 -3.90
C VAL A 88 10.89 -8.75 -5.02
N THR A 89 12.08 -8.18 -4.85
CA THR A 89 12.69 -7.32 -5.88
C THR A 89 12.86 -8.08 -7.18
N ASN A 90 13.45 -9.28 -7.15
CA ASN A 90 13.61 -10.12 -8.34
C ASN A 90 12.27 -10.45 -9.03
N ALA A 91 11.28 -10.90 -8.27
CA ALA A 91 9.95 -11.25 -8.80
C ALA A 91 9.27 -10.04 -9.46
N LEU A 92 9.39 -8.84 -8.88
CA LEU A 92 8.84 -7.61 -9.47
C LEU A 92 9.54 -7.24 -10.78
N PHE A 93 10.86 -7.37 -10.86
CA PHE A 93 11.59 -7.15 -12.12
C PHE A 93 11.16 -8.17 -13.19
N ASP A 94 11.01 -9.44 -12.83
CA ASP A 94 10.54 -10.47 -13.76
C ASP A 94 9.13 -10.20 -14.28
N ILE A 95 8.20 -9.74 -13.42
CA ILE A 95 6.82 -9.47 -13.80
C ILE A 95 6.72 -8.21 -14.67
N LEU A 96 7.36 -7.12 -14.24
CA LEU A 96 7.18 -5.79 -14.82
C LEU A 96 8.08 -5.55 -16.04
N VAL A 97 9.30 -6.09 -16.03
CA VAL A 97 10.27 -5.93 -17.12
C VAL A 97 10.28 -7.16 -18.02
N GLY A 98 10.39 -8.35 -17.42
CA GLY A 98 10.59 -9.59 -18.17
C GLY A 98 9.35 -10.04 -18.95
N LYS A 99 8.25 -10.30 -18.24
CA LYS A 99 7.05 -10.91 -18.82
C LYS A 99 6.07 -9.90 -19.42
N LYS A 100 6.27 -8.59 -19.17
CA LYS A 100 5.36 -7.50 -19.57
C LYS A 100 3.88 -7.81 -19.28
N LEU A 101 3.61 -8.60 -18.24
CA LEU A 101 2.26 -9.12 -17.96
C LEU A 101 1.27 -8.00 -17.67
N ILE A 102 1.79 -6.85 -17.25
CA ILE A 102 1.02 -5.71 -16.82
C ILE A 102 1.56 -4.48 -17.53
N ASN A 103 0.72 -3.85 -18.35
CA ASN A 103 1.07 -2.61 -19.01
C ASN A 103 0.86 -1.44 -18.03
N VAL A 104 1.83 -1.25 -17.15
CA VAL A 104 1.80 -0.17 -16.15
C VAL A 104 1.76 1.23 -16.78
N ALA A 105 2.25 1.36 -18.03
CA ALA A 105 2.22 2.63 -18.76
C ALA A 105 0.79 3.05 -19.17
N ASP A 106 -0.14 2.10 -19.23
CA ASP A 106 -1.56 2.36 -19.47
C ASP A 106 -2.33 2.15 -18.16
N SER A 107 -2.46 3.22 -17.38
CA SER A 107 -3.16 3.19 -16.09
C SER A 107 -4.62 2.74 -16.20
N THR A 108 -5.22 2.84 -17.40
CA THR A 108 -6.61 2.45 -17.65
C THR A 108 -6.80 0.93 -17.72
N SER A 109 -5.74 0.16 -17.94
CA SER A 109 -5.79 -1.30 -18.08
C SER A 109 -5.08 -2.07 -16.96
N PHE A 110 -4.61 -1.38 -15.91
CA PHE A 110 -3.92 -2.03 -14.80
C PHE A 110 -4.88 -2.87 -13.93
N ASP A 111 -4.71 -4.20 -13.96
CA ASP A 111 -5.44 -5.12 -13.09
C ASP A 111 -4.65 -5.39 -11.81
N LEU A 112 -5.12 -4.79 -10.71
CA LEU A 112 -4.53 -4.95 -9.39
C LEU A 112 -4.64 -6.37 -8.83
N ALA A 113 -5.75 -7.07 -9.11
CA ALA A 113 -5.95 -8.43 -8.62
C ALA A 113 -5.03 -9.41 -9.33
N GLN A 114 -4.88 -9.24 -10.66
CA GLN A 114 -3.92 -10.00 -11.45
C GLN A 114 -2.49 -9.71 -11.00
N PHE A 115 -2.14 -8.44 -10.71
CA PHE A 115 -0.82 -8.07 -10.19
C PHE A 115 -0.50 -8.80 -8.89
N LYS A 116 -1.37 -8.69 -7.88
CA LYS A 116 -1.16 -9.35 -6.58
C LYS A 116 -1.01 -10.86 -6.73
N THR A 117 -1.82 -11.47 -7.59
CA THR A 117 -1.76 -12.91 -7.88
C THR A 117 -0.42 -13.27 -8.55
N ALA A 118 -0.02 -12.53 -9.58
CA ALA A 118 1.26 -12.76 -10.27
C ALA A 118 2.46 -12.61 -9.33
N VAL A 119 2.44 -11.62 -8.43
CA VAL A 119 3.49 -11.43 -7.41
C VAL A 119 3.51 -12.59 -6.42
N LYS A 120 2.35 -12.98 -5.86
CA LYS A 120 2.24 -14.11 -4.94
C LYS A 120 2.77 -15.40 -5.57
N ASP A 121 2.30 -15.71 -6.77
CA ASP A 121 2.65 -16.94 -7.48
C ASP A 121 4.11 -16.94 -7.90
N GLY A 122 4.65 -15.79 -8.32
CA GLY A 122 6.07 -15.60 -8.61
C GLY A 122 6.93 -15.88 -7.38
N LEU A 123 6.57 -15.30 -6.23
CA LEU A 123 7.32 -15.48 -4.98
C LEU A 123 7.30 -16.92 -4.48
N ASN A 124 6.12 -17.54 -4.41
CA ASN A 124 6.00 -18.93 -3.98
C ASN A 124 6.72 -19.90 -4.95
N LYS A 125 6.70 -19.60 -6.26
CA LYS A 125 7.45 -20.37 -7.25
C LYS A 125 8.96 -20.26 -7.05
N ASP A 126 9.47 -19.07 -6.78
CA ASP A 126 10.90 -18.84 -6.57
C ASP A 126 11.37 -19.51 -5.27
N MET A 127 10.54 -19.45 -4.22
CA MET A 127 10.80 -20.12 -2.93
C MET A 127 10.55 -21.64 -2.97
N ARG A 128 9.95 -22.17 -4.04
CA ARG A 128 9.55 -23.58 -4.20
C ARG A 128 8.65 -24.10 -3.08
N ASP A 129 7.93 -23.20 -2.42
CA ASP A 129 7.06 -23.50 -1.30
C ASP A 129 5.97 -22.42 -1.19
N GLU A 130 4.84 -22.76 -0.57
CA GLU A 130 3.78 -21.82 -0.26
C GLU A 130 4.13 -21.06 1.03
N VAL A 131 4.86 -19.96 0.87
CA VAL A 131 5.30 -19.08 1.97
C VAL A 131 4.43 -17.83 2.05
N ILE A 132 4.04 -17.27 0.90
CA ILE A 132 3.23 -16.07 0.78
C ILE A 132 1.76 -16.47 0.67
N PHE A 133 0.98 -16.08 1.67
CA PHE A 133 -0.46 -16.30 1.72
C PHE A 133 -1.22 -15.22 0.96
N ASP A 134 -0.88 -13.95 1.20
CA ASP A 134 -1.51 -12.80 0.56
C ASP A 134 -0.51 -11.66 0.33
N VAL A 135 -0.75 -10.89 -0.74
CA VAL A 135 0.01 -9.68 -1.08
C VAL A 135 -0.88 -8.45 -0.90
N LEU A 136 -0.42 -7.55 -0.05
CA LEU A 136 -1.05 -6.27 0.21
C LEU A 136 -0.24 -5.17 -0.45
N VAL A 137 -0.95 -4.13 -0.90
CA VAL A 137 -0.37 -3.01 -1.61
C VAL A 137 -0.51 -1.79 -0.72
N GLU A 138 0.61 -1.30 -0.20
CA GLU A 138 0.67 -0.10 0.63
C GLU A 138 0.82 1.14 -0.23
N GLN A 139 1.65 1.05 -1.28
CA GLN A 139 1.87 2.13 -2.23
C GLN A 139 1.99 1.57 -3.65
N LEU A 140 1.39 2.28 -4.60
CA LEU A 140 1.38 1.91 -6.01
C LEU A 140 1.29 3.15 -6.88
N GLU A 141 2.38 3.48 -7.56
CA GLU A 141 2.49 4.68 -8.36
C GLU A 141 3.26 4.38 -9.65
N TYR A 142 2.92 5.11 -10.70
CA TYR A 142 3.67 5.13 -11.94
C TYR A 142 4.07 6.56 -12.26
N LEU A 143 5.37 6.77 -12.46
CA LEU A 143 5.92 8.04 -12.90
C LEU A 143 6.42 7.87 -14.33
N SER A 144 5.76 8.54 -15.29
CA SER A 144 6.28 8.56 -16.66
C SER A 144 7.60 9.32 -16.72
N LYS A 145 8.38 9.09 -17.78
CA LYS A 145 9.59 9.86 -18.05
C LYS A 145 9.34 11.37 -18.07
N ALA A 146 8.17 11.81 -18.55
CA ALA A 146 7.76 13.20 -18.54
C ALA A 146 7.48 13.72 -17.12
N ASP A 147 6.87 12.91 -16.25
CA ASP A 147 6.63 13.25 -14.85
C ASP A 147 7.93 13.41 -14.08
N VAL A 148 8.87 12.47 -14.25
CA VAL A 148 10.20 12.55 -13.64
C VAL A 148 10.94 13.81 -14.12
N ALA A 149 10.89 14.11 -15.42
CA ALA A 149 11.50 15.32 -15.96
C ALA A 149 10.86 16.61 -15.41
N ARG A 150 9.53 16.61 -15.19
CA ARG A 150 8.82 17.74 -14.60
C ARG A 150 9.19 17.93 -13.13
N ILE A 151 9.25 16.85 -12.34
CA ILE A 151 9.66 16.87 -10.93
C ILE A 151 11.10 17.37 -10.81
N ALA A 152 12.01 16.85 -11.63
CA ALA A 152 13.41 17.28 -11.65
C ALA A 152 13.54 18.79 -11.98
N LYS A 153 12.77 19.30 -12.95
CA LYS A 153 12.75 20.73 -13.28
C LYS A 153 12.15 21.59 -12.16
N GLY A 154 11.13 21.09 -11.46
CA GLY A 154 10.54 21.76 -10.30
C GLY A 154 11.52 21.87 -9.13
N ALA A 155 12.32 20.83 -8.89
CA ALA A 155 13.40 20.86 -7.89
C ALA A 155 14.54 21.82 -8.26
N SER A 156 14.74 22.09 -9.55
CA SER A 156 15.72 23.07 -10.05
C SER A 156 15.19 24.50 -10.12
N GLN A 157 13.93 24.77 -9.77
CA GLN A 157 13.48 26.14 -9.58
C GLN A 157 14.16 26.68 -8.31
N PRO A 158 14.70 27.92 -8.33
CA PRO A 158 15.23 28.53 -7.12
C PRO A 158 14.16 28.41 -6.03
N GLN A 159 14.51 27.89 -4.85
CA GLN A 159 13.63 27.95 -3.70
C GLN A 159 13.12 29.39 -3.62
N GLN A 160 11.80 29.56 -3.79
CA GLN A 160 11.21 30.88 -3.64
C GLN A 160 11.67 31.37 -2.27
N GLN A 161 12.31 32.55 -2.22
CA GLN A 161 12.80 33.10 -0.96
C GLN A 161 11.64 33.03 0.04
N PRO A 162 11.85 32.49 1.25
CA PRO A 162 10.81 32.42 2.25
C PRO A 162 10.15 33.79 2.37
N VAL A 163 8.85 33.85 2.09
CA VAL A 163 8.10 35.09 2.27
C VAL A 163 8.12 35.36 3.78
N ALA A 164 8.78 36.45 4.19
CA ALA A 164 8.83 36.82 5.59
C ALA A 164 7.40 36.95 6.13
N ILE A 165 7.13 36.26 7.25
CA ILE A 165 5.84 36.37 7.93
C ILE A 165 5.82 37.78 8.53
N VAL A 166 5.00 38.64 7.94
CA VAL A 166 4.74 40.00 8.43
C VAL A 166 3.61 39.94 9.46
N ASP A 167 3.78 40.67 10.55
CA ASP A 167 2.72 40.85 11.52
C ASP A 167 1.65 41.83 10.99
N LYS A 168 0.59 42.06 11.78
CA LYS A 168 -0.51 42.99 11.46
C LYS A 168 -0.08 44.45 11.29
N ASN A 169 1.13 44.80 11.73
CA ASN A 169 1.71 46.13 11.63
C ASN A 169 2.72 46.24 10.46
N GLY A 170 2.97 45.14 9.74
CA GLY A 170 3.90 45.08 8.63
C GLY A 170 5.35 44.79 9.05
N GLU A 171 5.60 44.43 10.31
CA GLU A 171 6.94 44.10 10.80
C GLU A 171 7.26 42.63 10.55
N THR A 172 8.46 42.37 10.03
CA THR A 172 8.97 41.00 9.81
C THR A 172 9.66 40.50 11.08
N ALA A 173 9.44 39.24 11.44
CA ALA A 173 10.16 38.62 12.55
C ALA A 173 11.68 38.65 12.27
N HIS A 174 12.43 39.41 13.08
CA HIS A 174 13.89 39.42 13.07
C HIS A 174 14.41 38.67 14.30
N ASP A 175 15.35 37.74 14.12
CA ASP A 175 16.13 37.18 15.23
C ASP A 175 17.04 38.28 15.78
N GLU A 176 16.52 39.06 16.74
CA GLU A 176 17.33 39.99 17.50
C GLU A 176 18.09 39.23 18.57
N ILE A 177 19.42 39.12 18.40
CA ILE A 177 20.32 38.62 19.44
C ILE A 177 20.09 39.47 20.71
N PRO A 178 19.71 38.87 21.85
CA PRO A 178 19.48 39.61 23.10
C PRO A 178 20.68 40.49 23.44
N GLU A 179 20.45 41.73 23.91
CA GLU A 179 21.53 42.69 24.20
C GLU A 179 22.66 42.11 25.07
N ALA A 180 22.32 41.17 25.96
CA ALA A 180 23.28 40.49 26.82
C ALA A 180 24.35 39.72 26.01
N GLU A 181 23.97 39.04 24.92
CA GLU A 181 24.90 38.32 24.05
C GLU A 181 25.67 39.27 23.13
N ARG A 182 25.05 40.36 22.66
CA ARG A 182 25.76 41.43 21.92
C ARG A 182 26.86 42.08 22.77
N ARG A 183 26.59 42.36 24.04
CA ARG A 183 27.59 42.91 24.97
C ARG A 183 28.68 41.90 25.32
N ALA A 184 28.34 40.62 25.47
CA ALA A 184 29.31 39.56 25.71
C ALA A 184 30.26 39.36 24.54
N ALA A 185 29.76 39.40 23.30
CA ALA A 185 30.58 39.30 22.09
C ALA A 185 31.50 40.53 21.89
N ALA A 186 31.02 41.73 22.22
CA ALA A 186 31.82 42.96 22.13
C ALA A 186 32.90 43.07 23.22
N ALA A 187 32.70 42.45 24.39
CA ALA A 187 33.69 42.39 25.47
C ALA A 187 34.79 41.34 25.26
N ALA A 188 34.66 40.50 24.23
CA ALA A 188 35.63 39.46 23.87
C ALA A 188 36.62 39.88 22.76
N GLN A 189 36.57 41.15 22.33
CA GLN A 189 37.53 41.79 21.43
C GLN A 189 38.39 42.82 22.17
#